data_AF-A0A266Q983-F1
#
_entry.id   AF-A0A266Q983-F1
#
_cell.length_a   1.000
_cell.length_b   1.000
_cell.length_c   1.000
_cell.angle_alpha   90.00
_cell.angle_beta   90.00
_cell.angle_gamma   90.00
#
_symmetry.space_group_name_H-M   'P 1'
#
loop_
_entity.id
_entity.type
_entity.pdbx_description
1 polymer ?
#
loop_
_entity_poly.entity_id
_entity_poly.type
_entity_poly.pdbx_seq_one_letter_code
_entity_poly.pdbx_strand_id
1 'polypeptide(L)'
;MKRKTSTLSAAVIALFALLVIAPMSFAESNAIATMARILTELNHYPSAEHKAALAAISEDKSNSEATRAIAKAIKNVEHKAKADDVAALKVVSETASTTAEEKQLAEIVMNLNHSLSPENKKALEALVL
;
A
#
# COMPACT_ATOMS: atom_id res chain seq x y z
N MET A 1 -46.87 -36.02 10.97
CA MET A 1 -45.45 -35.71 10.67
C MET A 1 -45.12 -34.32 11.19
N LYS A 2 -44.26 -34.19 12.23
CA LYS A 2 -43.82 -32.89 12.75
C LYS A 2 -42.61 -32.39 11.93
N ARG A 3 -42.73 -31.24 11.27
CA ARG A 3 -41.62 -30.57 10.57
C ARG A 3 -40.72 -29.92 11.62
N LYS A 4 -39.48 -30.40 11.77
CA LYS A 4 -38.44 -29.76 12.58
C LYS A 4 -37.89 -28.57 11.80
N THR A 5 -38.22 -27.36 12.23
CA THR A 5 -37.57 -26.14 11.76
C THR A 5 -36.15 -26.10 12.32
N SER A 6 -35.15 -26.25 11.45
CA SER A 6 -33.74 -26.13 11.82
C SER A 6 -33.44 -24.67 12.11
N THR A 7 -33.35 -24.31 13.39
CA THR A 7 -32.77 -23.03 13.81
C THR A 7 -31.28 -23.10 13.52
N LEU A 8 -30.84 -22.56 12.38
CA LEU A 8 -29.44 -22.32 12.11
C LEU A 8 -28.93 -21.37 13.20
N SER A 9 -28.18 -21.92 14.16
CA SER A 9 -27.67 -21.21 15.32
C SER A 9 -26.86 -19.99 14.88
N ALA A 10 -27.17 -18.82 15.43
CA ALA A 10 -26.46 -17.55 15.20
C ALA A 10 -24.91 -17.67 15.34
N ALA A 11 -24.43 -18.70 16.03
CA ALA A 11 -23.03 -19.07 16.15
C ALA A 11 -22.34 -19.43 14.81
N VAL A 12 -23.05 -19.97 13.82
CA VAL A 12 -22.46 -20.32 12.51
C VAL A 12 -22.23 -19.08 11.64
N ILE A 13 -23.06 -18.05 11.81
CA ILE A 13 -22.95 -16.77 11.08
C ILE A 13 -21.77 -15.95 11.61
N ALA A 14 -21.51 -15.98 12.93
CA ALA A 14 -20.39 -15.27 13.54
C ALA A 14 -19.01 -15.84 13.16
N LEU A 15 -18.90 -17.15 12.91
CA LEU A 15 -17.63 -17.79 12.55
C LEU A 15 -17.17 -17.49 11.11
N PHE A 16 -18.12 -17.23 10.21
CA PHE A 16 -17.81 -16.87 8.81
C PHE A 16 -17.33 -15.41 8.66
N ALA A 17 -17.78 -14.50 9.52
CA ALA A 17 -17.37 -13.09 9.49
C ALA A 17 -15.91 -12.87 9.91
N LEU A 18 -15.34 -13.77 10.73
CA LEU A 18 -13.97 -13.64 11.23
C LEU A 18 -12.91 -14.04 10.19
N LEU A 19 -13.27 -14.85 9.18
CA LEU A 19 -12.35 -15.36 8.14
C LEU A 19 -12.06 -14.34 7.03
N VAL A 20 -12.82 -13.25 6.94
CA VAL A 20 -12.69 -12.27 5.83
C VAL A 20 -11.73 -11.12 6.19
N ILE A 21 -11.36 -10.96 7.47
CA ILE A 21 -10.53 -9.83 7.94
C ILE A 21 -9.03 -10.11 7.74
N ALA A 22 -8.61 -11.38 7.79
CA ALA A 22 -7.20 -11.75 7.66
C ALA A 22 -6.53 -11.43 6.30
N PRO A 23 -7.13 -11.69 5.12
CA PRO A 23 -6.42 -11.55 3.84
C PRO A 23 -6.06 -10.10 3.48
N MET A 24 -6.82 -9.11 3.95
CA MET A 24 -6.56 -7.70 3.61
C MET A 24 -5.24 -7.21 4.22
N SER A 25 -4.97 -7.53 5.49
CA SER A 25 -3.73 -7.10 6.15
C SER A 25 -2.46 -7.69 5.52
N PHE A 26 -2.54 -8.94 5.04
CA PHE A 26 -1.42 -9.59 4.34
C PHE A 26 -1.18 -9.00 2.94
N ALA A 27 -2.25 -8.65 2.20
CA ALA A 27 -2.13 -8.03 0.89
C ALA A 27 -1.48 -6.63 0.99
N GLU A 28 -1.92 -5.82 1.95
CA GLU A 28 -1.35 -4.50 2.23
C GLU A 28 0.13 -4.56 2.61
N SER A 29 0.49 -5.45 3.55
CA SER A 29 1.88 -5.63 3.95
C SER A 29 2.78 -6.00 2.77
N ASN A 30 2.28 -6.82 1.84
CA ASN A 30 2.99 -7.16 0.60
C ASN A 30 3.14 -5.94 -0.34
N ALA A 31 2.10 -5.12 -0.46
CA ALA A 31 2.12 -3.90 -1.28
C ALA A 31 3.14 -2.88 -0.76
N ILE A 32 3.16 -2.63 0.55
CA ILE A 32 4.12 -1.72 1.21
C ILE A 32 5.56 -2.21 0.99
N ALA A 33 5.85 -3.48 1.24
CA ALA A 33 7.17 -4.07 1.02
C ALA A 33 7.61 -3.99 -0.45
N THR A 34 6.68 -4.24 -1.38
CA THR A 34 6.93 -4.14 -2.82
C THR A 34 7.28 -2.70 -3.23
N MET A 35 6.51 -1.71 -2.76
CA MET A 35 6.80 -0.30 -3.02
C MET A 35 8.15 0.12 -2.43
N ALA A 36 8.46 -0.33 -1.21
CA ALA A 36 9.73 -0.01 -0.56
C ALA A 36 10.93 -0.56 -1.34
N ARG A 37 10.85 -1.82 -1.78
CA ARG A 37 11.88 -2.44 -2.63
C ARG A 37 12.05 -1.70 -3.96
N ILE A 38 10.96 -1.33 -4.62
CA ILE A 38 11.04 -0.59 -5.89
C ILE A 38 11.74 0.76 -5.71
N LEU A 39 11.50 1.45 -4.59
CA LEU A 39 12.17 2.71 -4.28
C LEU A 39 13.68 2.52 -4.04
N THR A 40 14.11 1.45 -3.37
CA THR A 40 15.55 1.18 -3.14
C THR A 40 16.29 0.77 -4.41
N GLU A 41 15.58 0.22 -5.40
CA GLU A 41 16.09 -0.21 -6.71
C GLU A 41 15.92 0.87 -7.80
N LEU A 42 15.39 2.05 -7.46
CA LEU A 42 15.01 3.07 -8.43
C LEU A 42 16.25 3.65 -9.12
N ASN A 43 16.21 3.71 -10.46
CA ASN A 43 17.28 4.29 -11.28
C ASN A 43 16.69 5.39 -12.17
N HIS A 44 16.68 6.63 -11.65
CA HIS A 44 16.02 7.81 -12.22
C HIS A 44 14.48 7.69 -12.32
N TYR A 45 13.95 6.57 -12.82
CA TYR A 45 12.53 6.26 -12.92
C TYR A 45 12.29 4.74 -12.73
N PRO A 46 11.05 4.30 -12.44
CA PRO A 46 10.76 2.87 -12.31
C PRO A 46 10.92 2.11 -13.64
N SER A 47 11.50 0.91 -13.58
CA SER A 47 11.60 -0.01 -14.73
C SER A 47 10.20 -0.41 -15.25
N ALA A 48 10.13 -1.06 -16.42
CA ALA A 48 8.86 -1.55 -16.95
C ALA A 48 8.18 -2.56 -16.01
N GLU A 49 8.96 -3.46 -15.41
CA GLU A 49 8.48 -4.42 -14.41
C GLU A 49 7.96 -3.71 -13.15
N HIS A 50 8.71 -2.72 -12.64
CA HIS A 50 8.28 -1.93 -11.49
C HIS A 50 6.99 -1.18 -11.77
N LYS A 51 6.84 -0.58 -12.97
CA LYS A 51 5.61 0.08 -13.38
C LYS A 51 4.41 -0.87 -13.42
N ALA A 52 4.61 -2.11 -13.88
CA ALA A 52 3.56 -3.13 -13.89
C ALA A 52 3.13 -3.53 -12.47
N ALA A 53 4.09 -3.76 -11.57
CA ALA A 53 3.80 -4.07 -10.16
C ALA A 53 3.07 -2.90 -9.46
N LEU A 54 3.53 -1.66 -9.67
CA LEU A 54 2.90 -0.47 -9.11
C LEU A 54 1.50 -0.23 -9.69
N ALA A 55 1.28 -0.53 -10.98
CA ALA A 55 -0.04 -0.46 -11.59
C ALA A 55 -1.00 -1.45 -10.91
N ALA A 56 -0.59 -2.71 -10.73
CA ALA A 56 -1.37 -3.73 -10.06
C ALA A 56 -1.76 -3.30 -8.62
N ILE A 57 -0.81 -2.77 -7.84
CA ILE A 57 -1.08 -2.25 -6.50
C ILE A 57 -2.08 -1.08 -6.55
N SER A 58 -1.88 -0.13 -7.47
CA SER A 58 -2.72 1.08 -7.56
C SER A 58 -4.15 0.81 -8.05
N GLU A 59 -4.36 -0.29 -8.78
CA GLU A 59 -5.65 -0.68 -9.37
C GLU A 59 -6.43 -1.69 -8.51
N ASP A 60 -5.76 -2.35 -7.57
CA ASP A 60 -6.38 -3.29 -6.64
C ASP A 60 -7.17 -2.56 -5.55
N LYS A 61 -8.50 -2.69 -5.60
CA LYS A 61 -9.43 -2.06 -4.65
C LYS A 61 -9.44 -2.70 -3.26
N SER A 62 -8.77 -3.85 -3.09
CA SER A 62 -8.55 -4.42 -1.77
C SER A 62 -7.48 -3.65 -0.99
N ASN A 63 -6.61 -2.90 -1.70
CA ASN A 63 -5.67 -1.97 -1.07
C ASN A 63 -6.35 -0.67 -0.66
N SER A 64 -5.81 -0.03 0.38
CA SER A 64 -6.22 1.22 0.96
C SER A 64 -6.09 2.35 -0.06
N GLU A 65 -6.82 3.43 0.14
CA GLU A 65 -6.70 4.59 -0.76
C GLU A 65 -5.29 5.19 -0.70
N ALA A 66 -4.65 5.15 0.48
CA ALA A 66 -3.29 5.61 0.68
C ALA A 66 -2.28 4.74 -0.07
N THR A 67 -2.32 3.42 0.10
CA THR A 67 -1.46 2.46 -0.62
C THR A 67 -1.58 2.65 -2.13
N ARG A 68 -2.79 2.78 -2.66
CA ARG A 68 -3.00 2.99 -4.10
C ARG A 68 -2.45 4.34 -4.57
N ALA A 69 -2.63 5.41 -3.79
CA ALA A 69 -2.11 6.74 -4.11
C ALA A 69 -0.58 6.77 -4.12
N ILE A 70 0.06 6.13 -3.14
CA ILE A 70 1.52 6.00 -3.06
C ILE A 70 2.05 5.23 -4.27
N ALA A 71 1.46 4.09 -4.61
CA ALA A 71 1.87 3.30 -5.76
C ALA A 71 1.77 4.09 -7.08
N LYS A 72 0.70 4.85 -7.26
CA LYS A 72 0.52 5.74 -8.42
C LYS A 72 1.60 6.81 -8.47
N ALA A 73 1.93 7.45 -7.35
CA ALA A 73 2.97 8.46 -7.27
C ALA A 73 4.35 7.88 -7.64
N ILE A 74 4.72 6.73 -7.07
CA ILE A 74 6.00 6.05 -7.38
C ILE A 74 6.07 5.71 -8.87
N LYS A 75 4.98 5.20 -9.47
CA LYS A 75 4.93 4.84 -10.90
C LYS A 75 5.25 6.00 -11.82
N ASN A 76 4.89 7.21 -11.39
CA ASN A 76 5.04 8.45 -12.13
C ASN A 76 6.37 9.16 -11.89
N VAL A 77 7.22 8.68 -10.99
CA VAL A 77 8.51 9.33 -10.67
C VAL A 77 9.39 9.44 -11.91
N GLU A 78 9.90 10.65 -12.14
CA GLU A 78 10.95 10.99 -13.11
C GLU A 78 11.96 11.88 -12.37
N HIS A 79 12.95 11.28 -11.71
CA HIS A 79 13.88 11.87 -10.73
C HIS A 79 13.24 12.35 -9.42
N LYS A 80 11.98 12.76 -9.46
CA LYS A 80 11.18 13.22 -8.32
C LYS A 80 9.69 12.95 -8.56
N ALA A 81 8.88 13.09 -7.51
CA ALA A 81 7.43 13.03 -7.62
C ALA A 81 6.87 14.23 -8.44
N LYS A 82 5.78 13.99 -9.19
CA LYS A 82 5.06 15.04 -9.93
C LYS A 82 4.26 15.91 -8.96
N ALA A 83 3.97 17.16 -9.34
CA ALA A 83 3.27 18.11 -8.46
C ALA A 83 1.90 17.59 -7.98
N ASP A 84 1.11 17.02 -8.88
CA ASP A 84 -0.20 16.44 -8.56
C ASP A 84 -0.07 15.23 -7.62
N ASP A 85 0.97 14.42 -7.82
CA ASP A 85 1.26 13.27 -6.96
C ASP A 85 1.73 13.74 -5.56
N VAL A 86 2.55 14.79 -5.47
CA VAL A 86 2.94 15.41 -4.17
C VAL A 86 1.72 15.91 -3.42
N ALA A 87 0.76 16.54 -4.10
CA ALA A 87 -0.48 16.99 -3.47
C ALA A 87 -1.30 15.82 -2.91
N ALA A 88 -1.40 14.71 -3.66
CA ALA A 88 -2.07 13.51 -3.19
C ALA A 88 -1.35 12.86 -1.99
N LEU A 89 -0.01 12.79 -2.03
CA LEU A 89 0.81 12.25 -0.94
C LEU A 89 0.71 13.10 0.33
N LYS A 90 0.58 14.42 0.20
CA LYS A 90 0.32 15.30 1.35
C LYS A 90 -1.01 14.99 2.04
N VAL A 91 -2.06 14.67 1.27
CA VAL A 91 -3.33 14.21 1.82
C VAL A 91 -3.14 12.89 2.58
N VAL A 92 -2.36 11.96 2.01
CA VAL A 92 -2.04 10.68 2.66
C VAL A 92 -1.31 10.90 3.99
N SER A 93 -0.30 11.77 4.05
CA SER A 93 0.48 12.04 5.26
C SER A 93 -0.34 12.69 6.38
N GLU A 94 -1.32 13.53 6.01
CA GLU A 94 -2.16 14.28 6.95
C GLU A 94 -3.41 13.50 7.41
N THR A 95 -3.78 12.43 6.70
CA THR A 95 -4.97 11.65 7.03
C THR A 95 -4.74 10.80 8.29
N ALA A 96 -5.69 10.88 9.24
CA ALA A 96 -5.57 10.21 10.54
C ALA A 96 -5.63 8.68 10.46
N SER A 97 -6.39 8.14 9.50
CA SER A 97 -6.55 6.69 9.31
C SER A 97 -5.43 6.03 8.52
N THR A 98 -4.51 6.79 7.92
CA THR A 98 -3.32 6.27 7.22
C THR A 98 -2.36 5.65 8.22
N THR A 99 -1.80 4.48 7.89
CA THR A 99 -0.84 3.76 8.75
C THR A 99 0.50 4.49 8.85
N ALA A 100 1.35 4.10 9.80
CA ALA A 100 2.66 4.70 9.95
C ALA A 100 3.57 4.42 8.73
N GLU A 101 3.49 3.21 8.18
CA GLU A 101 4.26 2.75 7.04
C GLU A 101 3.85 3.47 5.75
N GLU A 102 2.54 3.66 5.55
CA GLU A 102 2.00 4.45 4.43
C GLU A 102 2.45 5.92 4.52
N LYS A 103 2.40 6.53 5.71
CA LYS A 103 2.91 7.90 5.93
C LYS A 103 4.40 7.99 5.63
N GLN A 104 5.19 7.05 6.12
CA GLN A 104 6.63 7.00 5.88
C GLN A 104 6.94 6.89 4.38
N LEU A 105 6.25 6.01 3.64
CA LEU A 105 6.41 5.92 2.20
C LEU A 105 6.00 7.21 1.48
N ALA A 106 4.88 7.82 1.86
CA ALA A 106 4.41 9.06 1.26
C ALA A 106 5.44 10.19 1.45
N GLU A 107 5.98 10.35 2.66
CA GLU A 107 7.01 11.34 2.97
C GLU A 107 8.30 11.11 2.19
N ILE A 108 8.75 9.85 2.07
CA ILE A 108 9.95 9.51 1.29
C ILE A 108 9.76 9.85 -0.18
N VAL A 109 8.60 9.53 -0.77
CA VAL A 109 8.31 9.80 -2.18
C VAL A 109 8.16 11.29 -2.45
N MET A 110 7.52 12.05 -1.54
CA MET A 110 7.41 13.52 -1.65
C MET A 110 8.78 14.20 -1.65
N ASN A 111 9.72 13.69 -0.84
CA ASN A 111 11.06 14.26 -0.69
C ASN A 111 12.10 13.62 -1.63
N LEU A 112 11.69 12.65 -2.46
CA LEU A 112 12.59 12.02 -3.42
C LEU A 112 13.09 13.06 -4.43
N ASN A 113 14.41 13.25 -4.46
CA ASN A 113 15.06 14.14 -5.42
C ASN A 113 16.36 13.51 -5.92
N HIS A 114 16.32 13.00 -7.15
CA HIS A 114 17.37 12.28 -7.87
C HIS A 114 17.77 10.94 -7.23
N SER A 115 18.08 10.92 -5.93
CA SER A 115 18.45 9.72 -5.17
C SER A 115 17.84 9.74 -3.78
N LEU A 116 17.66 8.56 -3.19
CA LEU A 116 17.33 8.43 -1.77
C LEU A 116 18.50 8.87 -0.90
N SER A 117 18.19 9.52 0.21
CA SER A 117 19.19 9.70 1.27
C SER A 117 19.51 8.36 1.97
N PRO A 118 20.68 8.24 2.62
CA PRO A 118 21.04 7.01 3.33
C PRO A 118 20.02 6.59 4.40
N GLU A 119 19.46 7.56 5.14
CA GLU A 119 18.44 7.31 6.15
C GLU A 119 17.13 6.80 5.55
N ASN A 120 16.67 7.40 4.45
CA ASN A 120 15.47 6.95 3.75
C ASN A 120 15.66 5.57 3.14
N LYS A 121 16.86 5.29 2.59
CA LYS A 121 17.19 3.95 2.08
C LYS A 121 17.10 2.90 3.19
N LYS A 122 17.68 3.17 4.36
CA LYS A 122 17.60 2.26 5.51
C LYS A 122 16.17 2.08 6.03
N ALA A 123 15.39 3.16 6.06
CA ALA A 123 13.98 3.10 6.45
C ALA A 123 13.16 2.22 5.50
N LEU A 124 13.41 2.32 4.18
CA LEU A 124 12.79 1.45 3.18
C LEU A 124 13.23 -0.01 3.34
N GLU A 125 14.51 -0.28 3.57
CA GLU A 125 15.02 -1.64 3.79
C GLU A 125 14.35 -2.32 4.99
N ALA A 126 14.00 -1.58 6.03
CA ALA A 126 13.25 -2.09 7.18
C ALA A 126 11.78 -2.46 6.85
N LEU A 127 11.21 -1.89 5.79
CA LEU A 127 9.85 -2.19 5.32
C LEU A 127 9.79 -3.39 4.36
N VAL A 128 10.94 -3.88 3.89
CA VAL A 128 11.03 -5.01 2.94
C VAL A 128 11.05 -6.37 3.66
N LEU A 129 11.29 -6.38 4.98
CA LEU A 129 11.48 -7.57 5.82
C LEU A 129 10.17 -8.28 6.19
#